data_AF-A0A1L9WJM9-F1
#
_entry.id   AF-A0A1L9WJM9-F1
#
_cell.length_a   1.000
_cell.length_b   1.000
_cell.length_c   1.000
_cell.angle_alpha   90.00
_cell.angle_beta   90.00
_cell.angle_gamma   90.00
#
_symmetry.space_group_name_H-M   'P 1'
#
loop_
_entity.id
_entity.type
_entity.pdbx_description
1 polymer ?
#
loop_
_entity_poly.entity_id
_entity_poly.type
_entity_poly.pdbx_seq_one_letter_code
_entity_poly.pdbx_strand_id
1 'polypeptide(L)'
;MTSMLHMKNSAHRRVGCSRPRPRLSWSHIHPIGWKDMNVARRAPIKDTRSLKMGIPLAMRYEETVTAKVQLSQVAQGVNVLAVRGLEPRRMRTNSGERLWAKEGFAPAHGNYQDMMTSPDVNTLFYEFWCDKTRARLTCSLELVEQLAPTHPPFAFGTKRPSLEQHFYKVFNQDNVTLFPLKQNPIARVTATGIQLADGTTIALDALILATGFDAVTGSFTQLNITGTNQNLDLAAEWRVRTRTHLGMVTAGFPNLFFQYGPQSPTAFANGPLISEIQVEWILATMVYMRERGYATVDVKPEMEERWGKVTEEACARTLMGSNETTWYMGGNVSGKKREASGYMGGGCRSIRRI
;
A
#
# COMPACT_ATOMS: atom_id res chain seq x y z
N MET A 1 -14.96 1.89 -6.65
CA MET A 1 -14.58 0.56 -7.15
C MET A 1 -15.01 -0.44 -6.11
N THR A 2 -16.11 -1.14 -6.36
CA THR A 2 -16.63 -2.10 -5.39
C THR A 2 -17.33 -3.19 -6.19
N SER A 3 -16.78 -4.39 -6.10
CA SER A 3 -17.45 -5.63 -6.48
C SER A 3 -17.75 -6.32 -5.16
N MET A 4 -19.01 -6.62 -4.88
CA MET A 4 -19.44 -7.19 -3.62
C MET A 4 -19.84 -8.65 -3.86
N LEU A 5 -19.27 -9.58 -3.10
CA LEU A 5 -19.75 -10.96 -3.04
C LEU A 5 -20.90 -11.04 -2.03
N HIS A 6 -22.03 -11.59 -2.45
CA HIS A 6 -23.10 -12.05 -1.57
C HIS A 6 -23.03 -13.58 -1.47
N MET A 7 -23.10 -14.14 -0.26
CA MET A 7 -23.26 -15.58 -0.02
C MET A 7 -24.63 -15.80 0.63
N LYS A 8 -25.52 -16.53 -0.03
CA LYS A 8 -26.77 -17.00 0.60
C LYS A 8 -26.49 -18.21 1.48
N ASN A 9 -27.03 -18.20 2.71
CA ASN A 9 -27.03 -19.36 3.59
C ASN A 9 -28.46 -19.73 3.98
N SER A 10 -28.78 -21.02 3.89
CA SER A 10 -30.09 -21.61 4.14
C SER A 10 -30.36 -21.83 5.64
N ALA A 11 -31.64 -21.65 5.98
CA ALA A 11 -32.31 -21.74 7.29
C ALA A 11 -31.72 -22.67 8.38
N HIS A 12 -31.69 -22.17 9.63
CA HIS A 12 -32.39 -22.83 10.76
C HIS A 12 -32.53 -21.99 12.05
N ARG A 13 -33.79 -21.99 12.54
CA ARG A 13 -34.35 -21.88 13.91
C ARG A 13 -33.79 -20.87 14.92
N ARG A 14 -34.67 -19.91 15.26
CA ARG A 14 -34.61 -19.04 16.45
C ARG A 14 -34.84 -19.84 17.74
N VAL A 15 -34.00 -19.61 18.75
CA VAL A 15 -34.33 -19.82 20.16
C VAL A 15 -34.02 -18.51 20.89
N GLY A 16 -35.07 -17.89 21.44
CA GLY A 16 -34.96 -16.68 22.24
C GLY A 16 -34.45 -16.98 23.64
N CYS A 17 -33.59 -16.10 24.18
CA CYS A 17 -33.32 -16.05 25.60
C CYS A 17 -33.11 -14.59 26.02
N SER A 18 -34.08 -14.10 26.79
CA SER A 18 -34.11 -12.78 27.42
C SER A 18 -33.29 -12.79 28.71
N ARG A 19 -32.25 -11.96 28.79
CA ARG A 19 -31.61 -11.53 30.06
C ARG A 19 -31.15 -10.06 29.95
N PRO A 20 -31.26 -9.27 31.03
CA PRO A 20 -30.96 -7.84 31.01
C PRO A 20 -29.45 -7.57 31.01
N ARG A 21 -29.01 -6.51 30.32
CA ARG A 21 -27.61 -6.06 30.27
C ARG A 21 -27.21 -5.40 31.60
N PRO A 22 -26.07 -5.74 32.22
CA PRO A 22 -25.53 -4.95 33.32
C PRO A 22 -24.78 -3.71 32.78
N ARG A 23 -24.96 -2.57 33.46
CA ARG A 23 -24.15 -1.36 33.26
C ARG A 23 -22.72 -1.64 33.75
N LEU A 24 -21.72 -1.45 32.89
CA LEU A 24 -20.30 -1.51 33.27
C LEU A 24 -19.85 -0.14 33.80
N SER A 25 -19.44 -0.09 35.06
CA SER A 25 -18.72 1.03 35.66
C SER A 25 -17.21 0.85 35.48
N TRP A 26 -16.53 1.90 34.99
CA TRP A 26 -15.08 1.93 34.75
C TRP A 26 -14.30 2.23 36.05
N SER A 27 -14.22 1.27 36.96
CA SER A 27 -13.41 1.47 38.17
C SER A 27 -12.50 0.32 38.58
N HIS A 28 -12.53 -0.87 37.95
CA HIS A 28 -11.63 -1.98 38.30
C HIS A 28 -11.03 -2.65 37.07
N ILE A 29 -9.89 -2.11 36.59
CA ILE A 29 -8.92 -2.86 35.78
C ILE A 29 -7.59 -2.77 36.52
N HIS A 30 -7.19 -3.87 37.17
CA HIS A 30 -5.84 -4.04 37.68
C HIS A 30 -4.88 -4.38 36.51
N PRO A 31 -3.65 -3.85 36.50
CA PRO A 31 -2.70 -4.13 35.44
C PRO A 31 -2.25 -5.59 35.50
N ILE A 32 -2.44 -6.33 34.41
CA ILE A 32 -1.88 -7.66 34.21
C ILE A 32 -0.35 -7.50 34.17
N GLY A 33 0.32 -8.11 35.14
CA GLY A 33 1.75 -8.05 35.33
C GLY A 33 2.53 -8.70 34.17
N TRP A 34 3.49 -7.96 33.64
CA TRP A 34 4.53 -8.42 32.71
C TRP A 34 5.53 -9.37 33.38
N LYS A 35 5.10 -10.56 33.87
CA LYS A 35 6.04 -11.53 34.47
C LYS A 35 6.14 -12.89 33.80
N ASP A 36 5.24 -13.28 32.89
CA ASP A 36 5.25 -14.65 32.33
C ASP A 36 5.44 -14.73 30.80
N MET A 37 6.12 -13.75 30.19
CA MET A 37 6.66 -13.93 28.84
C MET A 37 8.14 -14.29 28.93
N ASN A 38 8.46 -15.55 28.64
CA ASN A 38 9.81 -16.03 28.34
C ASN A 38 10.33 -15.36 27.05
N VAL A 39 10.75 -14.11 27.17
CA VAL A 39 11.58 -13.43 26.18
C VAL A 39 13.02 -13.65 26.62
N ALA A 40 13.81 -14.34 25.79
CA ALA A 40 15.24 -14.48 26.00
C ALA A 40 15.86 -13.10 26.27
N ARG A 41 16.28 -12.86 27.52
CA ARG A 41 16.95 -11.63 27.95
C ARG A 41 18.24 -11.48 27.15
N ARG A 42 18.23 -10.76 26.04
CA ARG A 42 19.45 -10.20 25.48
C ARG A 42 19.96 -9.14 26.46
N ALA A 43 21.21 -9.30 26.88
CA ALA A 43 21.88 -8.43 27.82
C ALA A 43 21.80 -6.95 27.37
N PRO A 44 21.77 -5.98 28.31
CA PRO A 44 21.89 -4.58 27.96
C PRO A 44 23.19 -4.37 27.19
N ILE A 45 23.16 -3.54 26.13
CA ILE A 45 24.34 -3.16 25.35
C ILE A 45 25.30 -2.46 26.31
N LYS A 46 26.30 -3.19 26.79
CA LYS A 46 27.30 -2.73 27.78
C LYS A 46 28.48 -1.99 27.16
N ASP A 47 28.46 -1.72 25.87
CA ASP A 47 29.58 -1.04 25.20
C ASP A 47 29.13 0.17 24.38
N THR A 48 29.05 1.31 25.07
CA THR A 48 28.86 2.63 24.46
C THR A 48 30.15 3.20 23.84
N ARG A 49 31.28 2.47 23.86
CA ARG A 49 32.53 2.91 23.21
C ARG A 49 32.55 2.65 21.71
N SER A 50 31.66 1.79 21.21
CA SER A 50 31.47 1.55 19.77
C SER A 50 30.76 2.69 19.01
N LEU A 51 30.23 3.69 19.73
CA LEU A 51 29.59 4.89 19.16
C LEU A 51 30.57 6.03 18.85
N LYS A 52 31.89 5.82 18.98
CA LYS A 52 32.87 6.69 18.32
C LYS A 52 32.94 6.35 16.83
N MET A 53 31.87 6.62 16.10
CA MET A 53 31.84 6.49 14.66
C MET A 53 31.84 7.90 14.07
N GLY A 54 33.04 8.29 13.62
CA GLY A 54 33.12 9.23 12.53
C GLY A 54 32.43 8.66 11.28
N ILE A 55 32.83 9.12 10.13
CA ILE A 55 32.20 8.89 8.84
C ILE A 55 32.10 7.40 8.31
N PRO A 56 32.56 6.29 8.96
CA PRO A 56 32.45 4.94 8.37
C PRO A 56 31.07 4.24 8.31
N LEU A 57 30.00 4.70 8.96
CA LEU A 57 28.72 3.93 8.95
C LEU A 57 28.08 3.90 7.54
N ALA A 58 28.14 5.01 6.80
CA ALA A 58 27.59 5.13 5.45
C ALA A 58 28.29 4.22 4.41
N MET A 59 29.58 3.92 4.61
CA MET A 59 30.35 3.03 3.72
C MET A 59 30.08 1.54 3.98
N ARG A 60 29.82 1.14 5.23
CA ARG A 60 29.30 -0.22 5.51
C ARG A 60 27.85 -0.39 5.02
N TYR A 61 27.12 0.70 4.82
CA TYR A 61 25.74 0.71 4.37
C TYR A 61 25.58 0.32 2.90
N GLU A 62 26.47 0.69 1.98
CA GLU A 62 26.30 0.29 0.57
C GLU A 62 26.38 -1.23 0.39
N GLU A 63 27.32 -1.91 1.06
CA GLU A 63 27.44 -3.37 0.98
C GLU A 63 26.30 -4.08 1.72
N THR A 64 25.93 -3.60 2.92
CA THR A 64 24.89 -4.25 3.74
C THR A 64 23.48 -3.96 3.23
N VAL A 65 23.21 -2.78 2.67
CA VAL A 65 21.92 -2.45 2.05
C VAL A 65 21.81 -3.07 0.68
N THR A 66 22.86 -3.08 -0.14
CA THR A 66 22.82 -3.83 -1.40
C THR A 66 22.57 -5.30 -1.07
N ALA A 67 23.28 -5.88 -0.10
CA ALA A 67 23.01 -7.23 0.38
C ALA A 67 21.59 -7.39 0.95
N LYS A 68 21.05 -6.48 1.78
CA LYS A 68 19.68 -6.55 2.35
C LYS A 68 18.60 -6.35 1.29
N VAL A 69 18.81 -5.50 0.28
CA VAL A 69 17.86 -5.29 -0.82
C VAL A 69 17.91 -6.44 -1.79
N GLN A 70 19.10 -6.94 -2.14
CA GLN A 70 19.27 -8.18 -2.92
C GLN A 70 18.69 -9.36 -2.14
N LEU A 71 18.90 -9.45 -0.82
CA LEU A 71 18.24 -10.42 0.06
C LEU A 71 16.75 -10.19 0.16
N SER A 72 16.20 -8.98 0.04
CA SER A 72 14.75 -8.75 0.01
C SER A 72 14.14 -9.15 -1.33
N GLN A 73 14.85 -8.90 -2.43
CA GLN A 73 14.47 -9.36 -3.77
C GLN A 73 14.59 -10.89 -3.84
N VAL A 74 15.63 -11.48 -3.25
CA VAL A 74 15.85 -12.92 -3.13
C VAL A 74 14.90 -13.58 -2.12
N ALA A 75 14.58 -12.95 -0.99
CA ALA A 75 13.62 -13.43 0.00
C ALA A 75 12.17 -13.31 -0.49
N GLN A 76 11.90 -12.42 -1.46
CA GLN A 76 10.67 -12.43 -2.24
C GLN A 76 10.76 -13.36 -3.48
N GLY A 77 11.88 -14.03 -3.73
CA GLY A 77 12.10 -14.90 -4.89
C GLY A 77 12.16 -14.18 -6.25
N VAL A 78 12.24 -12.84 -6.23
CA VAL A 78 12.08 -11.94 -7.37
C VAL A 78 13.45 -11.54 -7.92
N ASN A 79 13.91 -12.24 -8.96
CA ASN A 79 15.01 -11.76 -9.80
C ASN A 79 14.38 -11.04 -11.01
N VAL A 80 14.46 -9.71 -11.04
CA VAL A 80 13.92 -8.88 -12.13
C VAL A 80 14.65 -9.26 -13.41
N LEU A 81 13.90 -9.66 -14.45
CA LEU A 81 14.51 -10.03 -15.72
C LEU A 81 15.18 -8.79 -16.33
N ALA A 82 16.52 -8.81 -16.44
CA ALA A 82 17.33 -7.75 -17.06
C ALA A 82 17.18 -7.64 -18.59
N VAL A 83 16.15 -8.26 -19.14
CA VAL A 83 15.88 -8.31 -20.58
C VAL A 83 14.92 -7.17 -20.91
N ARG A 84 15.26 -6.33 -21.88
CA ARG A 84 14.30 -5.41 -22.52
C ARG A 84 13.57 -6.16 -23.62
N GLY A 85 12.26 -5.89 -23.77
CA GLY A 85 11.29 -6.60 -24.61
C GLY A 85 11.84 -7.60 -25.66
N LEU A 86 11.56 -8.89 -25.46
CA LEU A 86 11.67 -9.93 -26.47
C LEU A 86 10.29 -10.31 -27.00
N GLU A 87 10.23 -10.69 -28.29
CA GLU A 87 9.12 -11.28 -29.05
C GLU A 87 7.81 -11.55 -28.28
N PRO A 88 6.68 -10.90 -28.65
CA PRO A 88 5.38 -10.99 -27.96
C PRO A 88 4.95 -12.42 -27.57
N ARG A 89 5.21 -13.41 -28.45
CA ARG A 89 4.88 -14.82 -28.20
C ARG A 89 5.74 -15.46 -27.10
N ARG A 90 7.05 -15.19 -27.06
CA ARG A 90 7.97 -15.76 -26.04
C ARG A 90 7.72 -15.16 -24.67
N MET A 91 7.32 -13.88 -24.62
CA MET A 91 6.94 -13.21 -23.37
C MET A 91 5.73 -13.89 -22.71
N ARG A 92 4.66 -14.11 -23.49
CA ARG A 92 3.43 -14.74 -23.00
C ARG A 92 3.65 -16.16 -22.48
N THR A 93 4.47 -16.97 -23.16
CA THR A 93 4.53 -18.41 -22.85
C THR A 93 5.57 -18.81 -21.81
N ASN A 94 6.80 -18.27 -21.82
CA ASN A 94 7.85 -18.80 -20.93
C ASN A 94 8.12 -17.91 -19.70
N SER A 95 8.20 -16.60 -19.89
CA SER A 95 8.43 -15.66 -18.78
C SER A 95 7.19 -15.51 -17.89
N GLY A 96 6.01 -15.40 -18.49
CA GLY A 96 4.73 -15.35 -17.76
C GLY A 96 4.54 -16.57 -16.87
N GLU A 97 4.65 -17.78 -17.43
CA GLU A 97 4.50 -19.03 -16.67
C GLU A 97 5.52 -19.17 -15.55
N ARG A 98 6.79 -18.84 -15.82
CA ARG A 98 7.83 -18.87 -14.79
C ARG A 98 7.53 -17.93 -13.62
N LEU A 99 7.03 -16.72 -13.90
CA LEU A 99 6.66 -15.76 -12.85
C LEU A 99 5.39 -16.18 -12.13
N TRP A 100 4.42 -16.74 -12.84
CA TRP A 100 3.19 -17.28 -12.27
C TRP A 100 3.48 -18.42 -11.29
N ALA A 101 4.37 -19.34 -11.66
CA ALA A 101 4.79 -20.46 -10.81
C ALA A 101 5.58 -20.04 -9.56
N LYS A 102 6.17 -18.85 -9.54
CA LYS A 102 6.81 -18.28 -8.34
C LYS A 102 5.82 -17.71 -7.33
N GLU A 103 4.57 -17.51 -7.74
CA GLU A 103 3.49 -16.99 -6.91
C GLU A 103 3.80 -15.60 -6.30
N GLY A 104 2.94 -15.16 -5.38
CA GLY A 104 3.11 -13.91 -4.65
C GLY A 104 3.22 -12.70 -5.57
N PHE A 105 4.17 -11.82 -5.26
CA PHE A 105 4.37 -10.57 -6.00
C PHE A 105 5.32 -10.69 -7.19
N ALA A 106 5.86 -11.89 -7.48
CA ALA A 106 6.78 -12.11 -8.59
C ALA A 106 6.20 -11.68 -9.96
N PRO A 107 4.93 -11.95 -10.30
CA PRO A 107 4.39 -11.51 -11.59
C PRO A 107 4.29 -9.98 -11.74
N ALA A 108 4.14 -9.25 -10.63
CA ALA A 108 4.01 -7.79 -10.64
C ALA A 108 5.36 -7.06 -10.53
N HIS A 109 6.30 -7.59 -9.73
CA HIS A 109 7.56 -6.91 -9.40
C HIS A 109 8.81 -7.60 -9.97
N GLY A 110 8.70 -8.86 -10.41
CA GLY A 110 9.77 -9.65 -11.05
C GLY A 110 9.71 -9.69 -12.56
N ASN A 111 8.82 -8.88 -13.12
CA ASN A 111 8.57 -8.82 -14.53
C ASN A 111 9.69 -8.07 -15.28
N TYR A 112 9.50 -7.87 -16.57
CA TYR A 112 10.39 -7.05 -17.38
C TYR A 112 10.56 -5.64 -16.78
N GLN A 113 11.77 -5.09 -16.91
CA GLN A 113 12.10 -3.78 -16.34
C GLN A 113 11.25 -2.64 -16.90
N ASP A 114 10.74 -2.79 -18.12
CA ASP A 114 9.89 -1.85 -18.84
C ASP A 114 8.38 -2.12 -18.68
N MET A 115 7.98 -3.11 -17.87
CA MET A 115 6.56 -3.46 -17.60
C MET A 115 5.74 -2.26 -17.11
N MET A 116 6.36 -1.36 -16.34
CA MET A 116 5.72 -0.17 -15.79
C MET A 116 6.00 1.10 -16.61
N THR A 117 6.68 1.00 -17.75
CA THR A 117 7.04 2.16 -18.59
C THR A 117 6.66 2.01 -20.05
N SER A 118 6.38 0.79 -20.52
CA SER A 118 5.94 0.47 -21.88
C SER A 118 4.50 -0.04 -21.86
N PRO A 119 3.53 0.66 -22.48
CA PRO A 119 2.15 0.21 -22.59
C PRO A 119 2.02 -1.16 -23.28
N ASP A 120 2.85 -1.43 -24.28
CA ASP A 120 2.79 -2.68 -25.05
C ASP A 120 3.24 -3.88 -24.20
N VAL A 121 4.38 -3.75 -23.50
CA VAL A 121 4.88 -4.78 -22.57
C VAL A 121 3.89 -5.00 -21.43
N ASN A 122 3.28 -3.91 -20.93
CA ASN A 122 2.25 -3.99 -19.90
C ASN A 122 1.02 -4.79 -20.36
N THR A 123 0.57 -4.52 -21.58
CA THR A 123 -0.59 -5.18 -22.20
C THR A 123 -0.31 -6.67 -22.42
N LEU A 124 0.90 -7.04 -22.89
CA LEU A 124 1.27 -8.44 -23.08
C LEU A 124 1.16 -9.27 -21.80
N PHE A 125 1.58 -8.70 -20.66
CA PHE A 125 1.45 -9.39 -19.39
C PHE A 125 0.01 -9.38 -18.85
N TYR A 126 -0.76 -8.32 -19.09
CA TYR A 126 -2.18 -8.29 -18.79
C TYR A 126 -2.94 -9.41 -19.52
N GLU A 127 -2.69 -9.58 -20.81
CA GLU A 127 -3.30 -10.64 -21.61
C GLU A 127 -2.96 -12.03 -21.06
N PHE A 128 -1.69 -12.26 -20.69
CA PHE A 128 -1.29 -13.49 -20.01
C PHE A 128 -2.06 -13.71 -18.70
N TRP A 129 -2.14 -12.70 -17.82
CA TRP A 129 -2.94 -12.77 -16.59
C TRP A 129 -4.42 -13.06 -16.88
N CYS A 130 -4.96 -12.46 -17.93
CA CYS A 130 -6.34 -12.62 -18.35
C CYS A 130 -6.59 -14.07 -18.78
N ASP A 131 -5.75 -14.63 -19.65
CA ASP A 131 -5.82 -16.03 -20.09
C ASP A 131 -5.76 -17.01 -18.90
N LYS A 132 -4.80 -16.83 -17.98
CA LYS A 132 -4.67 -17.66 -16.77
C LYS A 132 -5.88 -17.57 -15.84
N THR A 133 -6.50 -16.39 -15.76
CA THR A 133 -7.67 -16.16 -14.91
C THR A 133 -8.93 -16.76 -15.53
N ARG A 134 -9.18 -16.50 -16.82
CA ARG A 134 -10.36 -17.01 -17.55
C ARG A 134 -10.38 -18.54 -17.60
N ALA A 135 -9.22 -19.20 -17.73
CA ALA A 135 -9.11 -20.66 -17.70
C ALA A 135 -9.62 -21.32 -16.40
N ARG A 136 -9.82 -20.55 -15.31
CA ARG A 136 -10.30 -21.04 -14.01
C ARG A 136 -11.80 -20.82 -13.80
N LEU A 137 -12.45 -20.08 -14.69
CA LEU A 137 -13.84 -19.67 -14.57
C LEU A 137 -14.72 -20.59 -15.41
N THR A 138 -15.75 -21.16 -14.78
CA THR A 138 -16.75 -22.03 -15.44
C THR A 138 -18.15 -21.41 -15.43
N CYS A 139 -18.24 -20.14 -15.00
CA CYS A 139 -19.47 -19.35 -14.99
C CYS A 139 -19.78 -18.75 -16.38
N SER A 140 -20.85 -17.95 -16.47
CA SER A 140 -21.30 -17.34 -17.73
C SER A 140 -20.22 -16.45 -18.36
N LEU A 141 -20.21 -16.35 -19.69
CA LEU A 141 -19.27 -15.49 -20.42
C LEU A 141 -19.35 -14.03 -19.99
N GLU A 142 -20.54 -13.55 -19.63
CA GLU A 142 -20.74 -12.21 -19.08
C GLU A 142 -19.99 -12.04 -17.76
N LEU A 143 -20.10 -13.00 -16.83
CA LEU A 143 -19.40 -12.94 -15.55
C LEU A 143 -17.89 -13.07 -15.73
N VAL A 144 -17.44 -13.91 -16.67
CA VAL A 144 -16.03 -14.01 -17.06
C VAL A 144 -15.49 -12.66 -17.52
N GLU A 145 -16.23 -11.94 -18.38
CA GLU A 145 -15.84 -10.61 -18.86
C GLU A 145 -15.83 -9.57 -17.74
N GLN A 146 -16.74 -9.66 -16.76
CA GLN A 146 -16.73 -8.76 -15.59
C GLN A 146 -15.53 -9.01 -14.66
N LEU A 147 -15.10 -10.26 -14.50
CA LEU A 147 -14.01 -10.65 -13.59
C LEU A 147 -12.62 -10.46 -14.20
N ALA A 148 -12.46 -10.79 -15.48
CA ALA A 148 -11.21 -10.72 -16.23
C ALA A 148 -11.48 -10.17 -17.63
N PRO A 149 -11.76 -8.86 -17.77
CA PRO A 149 -12.17 -8.27 -19.04
C PRO A 149 -11.08 -8.41 -20.11
N THR A 150 -11.52 -8.53 -21.36
CA THR A 150 -10.62 -8.65 -22.52
C THR A 150 -9.75 -7.39 -22.66
N HIS A 151 -10.33 -6.22 -22.38
CA HIS A 151 -9.60 -4.96 -22.35
C HIS A 151 -9.21 -4.57 -20.93
N PRO A 152 -7.94 -4.20 -20.68
CA PRO A 152 -7.49 -3.82 -19.36
C PRO A 152 -8.25 -2.58 -18.84
N PRO A 153 -8.86 -2.63 -17.65
CA PRO A 153 -9.51 -1.47 -17.05
C PRO A 153 -8.49 -0.40 -16.61
N PHE A 154 -7.23 -0.78 -16.50
CA PHE A 154 -6.06 0.06 -16.24
C PHE A 154 -4.79 -0.77 -16.50
N ALA A 155 -3.66 -0.10 -16.72
CA ALA A 155 -2.37 -0.77 -16.89
C ALA A 155 -2.02 -1.64 -15.66
N PHE A 156 -1.65 -2.90 -15.87
CA PHE A 156 -1.33 -3.85 -14.81
C PHE A 156 -0.21 -3.29 -13.91
N GLY A 157 -0.34 -3.44 -12.58
CA GLY A 157 0.65 -2.95 -11.61
C GLY A 157 0.53 -1.47 -11.25
N THR A 158 -0.30 -0.68 -11.94
CA THR A 158 -0.63 0.70 -11.51
C THR A 158 -1.51 0.75 -10.27
N LYS A 159 -1.90 -0.41 -9.74
CA LYS A 159 -2.40 -0.64 -8.39
C LYS A 159 -1.70 -1.87 -7.84
N ARG A 160 -1.49 -1.92 -6.52
CA ARG A 160 -0.97 -3.12 -5.88
C ARG A 160 -1.90 -4.31 -6.16
N PRO A 161 -1.45 -5.37 -6.85
CA PRO A 161 -2.28 -6.53 -7.09
C PRO A 161 -2.64 -7.20 -5.77
N SER A 162 -3.89 -7.66 -5.66
CA SER A 162 -4.30 -8.51 -4.54
C SER A 162 -3.85 -9.94 -4.82
N LEU A 163 -3.30 -10.60 -3.81
CA LEU A 163 -2.99 -12.03 -3.87
C LEU A 163 -4.27 -12.80 -3.51
N GLU A 164 -4.53 -13.87 -4.24
CA GLU A 164 -5.71 -14.71 -4.02
C GLU A 164 -5.35 -16.19 -4.13
N GLN A 165 -6.14 -17.04 -3.48
CA GLN A 165 -6.00 -18.49 -3.57
C GLN A 165 -7.16 -19.08 -4.38
N HIS A 166 -8.39 -18.71 -4.03
CA HIS A 166 -9.62 -19.28 -4.59
C HIS A 166 -10.64 -18.22 -5.02
N PHE A 167 -10.27 -16.94 -5.04
CA PHE A 167 -11.22 -15.83 -5.23
C PHE A 167 -12.06 -16.01 -6.51
N TYR A 168 -11.41 -16.31 -7.64
CA TYR A 168 -12.12 -16.52 -8.90
C TYR A 168 -13.01 -17.76 -8.89
N LYS A 169 -12.61 -18.83 -8.18
CA LYS A 169 -13.40 -20.07 -8.09
C LYS A 169 -14.70 -19.88 -7.32
N VAL A 170 -14.75 -18.91 -6.40
CA VAL A 170 -15.97 -18.62 -5.62
C VAL A 170 -17.12 -18.17 -6.53
N PHE A 171 -16.83 -17.49 -7.64
CA PHE A 171 -17.85 -17.06 -8.61
C PHE A 171 -18.44 -18.19 -9.47
N ASN A 172 -17.91 -19.41 -9.38
CA ASN A 172 -18.52 -20.58 -10.01
C ASN A 172 -19.62 -21.22 -9.14
N GLN A 173 -19.88 -20.70 -7.93
CA GLN A 173 -20.89 -21.22 -7.02
C GLN A 173 -22.25 -20.55 -7.27
N ASP A 174 -23.33 -21.34 -7.20
CA ASP A 174 -24.70 -20.86 -7.48
C ASP A 174 -25.23 -19.83 -6.47
N ASN A 175 -24.61 -19.76 -5.29
CA ASN A 175 -24.99 -18.85 -4.21
C ASN A 175 -24.18 -17.54 -4.19
N VAL A 176 -23.39 -17.28 -5.23
CA VAL A 176 -22.54 -16.08 -5.36
C VAL A 176 -22.98 -15.25 -6.54
N THR A 177 -23.22 -13.96 -6.30
CA THR A 177 -23.64 -13.01 -7.33
C THR A 177 -22.70 -11.81 -7.35
N LEU A 178 -22.27 -11.42 -8.55
CA LEU A 178 -21.54 -10.18 -8.80
C LEU A 178 -22.49 -9.11 -9.33
N PHE A 179 -22.53 -7.95 -8.68
CA PHE A 179 -23.30 -6.79 -9.16
C PHE A 179 -22.37 -5.77 -9.84
N PRO A 180 -22.61 -5.40 -11.11
CA PRO A 180 -21.76 -4.47 -11.86
C PRO A 180 -22.09 -3.00 -11.49
N LEU A 181 -21.55 -2.54 -10.35
CA LEU A 181 -21.88 -1.23 -9.76
C LEU A 181 -21.41 -0.01 -10.57
N LYS A 182 -20.61 -0.18 -11.63
CA LYS A 182 -20.27 0.92 -12.54
C LYS A 182 -21.47 1.32 -13.40
N GLN A 183 -22.29 0.35 -13.78
CA GLN A 183 -23.46 0.53 -14.62
C GLN A 183 -24.69 0.87 -13.78
N ASN A 184 -24.82 0.24 -12.60
CA ASN A 184 -25.95 0.44 -11.70
C ASN A 184 -25.45 0.67 -10.26
N PRO A 185 -25.09 1.92 -9.89
CA PRO A 185 -24.48 2.21 -8.60
C PRO A 185 -25.46 2.03 -7.45
N ILE A 186 -24.93 1.94 -6.23
CA ILE A 186 -25.74 1.93 -5.00
C ILE A 186 -26.34 3.31 -4.80
N ALA A 187 -27.67 3.41 -4.73
CA ALA A 187 -28.39 4.64 -4.44
C ALA A 187 -28.45 4.92 -2.94
N ARG A 188 -28.77 3.89 -2.13
CA ARG A 188 -28.82 4.01 -0.66
C ARG A 188 -28.76 2.65 0.04
N VAL A 189 -28.38 2.69 1.31
CA VAL A 189 -28.61 1.59 2.27
C VAL A 189 -30.04 1.69 2.79
N THR A 190 -30.72 0.56 2.93
CA THR A 190 -32.07 0.45 3.50
C THR A 190 -32.05 -0.35 4.79
N ALA A 191 -33.16 -0.38 5.52
CA ALA A 191 -33.27 -1.16 6.76
C ALA A 191 -33.04 -2.68 6.57
N THR A 192 -33.20 -3.19 5.33
CA THR A 192 -33.13 -4.61 5.00
C THR A 192 -32.03 -4.95 4.00
N GLY A 193 -31.18 -3.99 3.60
CA GLY A 193 -30.11 -4.21 2.64
C GLY A 193 -29.71 -2.95 1.87
N ILE A 194 -29.65 -3.03 0.54
CA ILE A 194 -29.27 -1.91 -0.34
C ILE A 194 -30.23 -1.75 -1.51
N GLN A 195 -30.36 -0.52 -2.00
CA GLN A 195 -31.06 -0.20 -3.24
C GLN A 195 -30.08 0.35 -4.27
N LEU A 196 -30.15 -0.16 -5.49
CA LEU A 196 -29.40 0.32 -6.65
C LEU A 196 -30.13 1.47 -7.35
N ALA A 197 -29.46 2.17 -8.25
CA ALA A 197 -29.98 3.36 -8.93
C ALA A 197 -31.22 3.09 -9.80
N ASP A 198 -31.32 1.90 -10.39
CA ASP A 198 -32.50 1.46 -11.16
C ASP A 198 -33.70 1.05 -10.28
N GLY A 199 -33.57 1.13 -8.95
CA GLY A 199 -34.60 0.74 -7.99
C GLY A 199 -34.51 -0.71 -7.49
N THR A 200 -33.64 -1.54 -8.09
CA THR A 200 -33.39 -2.92 -7.65
C THR A 200 -33.00 -2.95 -6.17
N THR A 201 -33.66 -3.80 -5.38
CA THR A 201 -33.39 -3.96 -3.94
C THR A 201 -32.75 -5.31 -3.67
N ILE A 202 -31.62 -5.29 -2.95
CA ILE A 202 -30.86 -6.47 -2.56
C ILE A 202 -30.99 -6.60 -1.04
N ALA A 203 -31.66 -7.66 -0.58
CA ALA A 203 -31.78 -7.95 0.84
C ALA A 203 -30.47 -8.52 1.39
N LEU A 204 -30.02 -8.02 2.54
CA LEU A 204 -28.76 -8.41 3.17
C LEU A 204 -28.95 -8.55 4.67
N ASP A 205 -28.44 -9.63 5.25
CA ASP A 205 -28.31 -9.78 6.71
C ASP A 205 -27.06 -9.07 7.25
N ALA A 206 -26.03 -8.96 6.42
CA ALA A 206 -24.76 -8.30 6.73
C ALA A 206 -24.23 -7.53 5.52
N LEU A 207 -23.68 -6.34 5.78
CA LEU A 207 -23.04 -5.49 4.77
C LEU A 207 -21.58 -5.25 5.17
N ILE A 208 -20.64 -5.68 4.33
CA ILE A 208 -19.21 -5.50 4.55
C ILE A 208 -18.72 -4.33 3.68
N LEU A 209 -18.20 -3.28 4.32
CA LEU A 209 -17.65 -2.10 3.64
C LEU A 209 -16.16 -2.28 3.33
N ALA A 210 -15.86 -2.97 2.22
CA ALA A 210 -14.50 -3.14 1.71
C ALA A 210 -14.10 -2.03 0.71
N THR A 211 -14.40 -0.77 1.02
CA THR A 211 -14.25 0.38 0.10
C THR A 211 -12.87 1.03 0.09
N GLY A 212 -11.93 0.52 0.91
CA GLY A 212 -10.57 1.04 1.02
C GLY A 212 -10.44 2.21 2.00
N PHE A 213 -9.35 2.97 1.87
CA PHE A 213 -8.95 4.02 2.80
C PHE A 213 -8.58 5.30 2.06
N ASP A 214 -8.62 6.44 2.76
CA ASP A 214 -7.83 7.61 2.39
C ASP A 214 -6.36 7.33 2.72
N ALA A 215 -5.68 6.69 1.78
CA ALA A 215 -4.36 6.13 2.00
C ALA A 215 -3.30 7.23 2.13
N VAL A 216 -2.25 6.89 2.90
CA VAL A 216 -1.01 7.65 3.10
C VAL A 216 -1.17 8.94 3.91
N THR A 217 -1.98 9.90 3.47
CA THR A 217 -2.13 11.19 4.18
C THR A 217 -3.24 11.17 5.21
N GLY A 218 -4.32 10.40 4.98
CA GLY A 218 -5.54 10.46 5.79
C GLY A 218 -5.33 10.19 7.29
N SER A 219 -4.39 9.32 7.65
CA SER A 219 -4.07 9.05 9.05
C SER A 219 -3.36 10.22 9.74
N PHE A 220 -2.55 10.99 9.01
CA PHE A 220 -1.83 12.13 9.58
C PHE A 220 -2.72 13.37 9.69
N THR A 221 -3.58 13.61 8.68
CA THR A 221 -4.47 14.78 8.66
C THR A 221 -5.60 14.72 9.68
N GLN A 222 -5.79 13.58 10.36
CA GLN A 222 -6.75 13.40 11.46
C GLN A 222 -6.16 13.67 12.85
N LEU A 223 -4.84 13.90 12.97
CA LEU A 223 -4.15 14.06 14.24
C LEU A 223 -4.12 15.50 14.78
N ASN A 224 -4.69 16.47 14.04
CA ASN A 224 -4.70 17.89 14.40
C ASN A 224 -3.29 18.45 14.70
N ILE A 225 -2.34 18.19 13.78
CA ILE A 225 -0.93 18.57 13.93
C ILE A 225 -0.74 20.03 13.49
N THR A 226 -0.29 20.87 14.42
CA THR A 226 0.02 22.28 14.18
C THR A 226 1.53 22.52 14.20
N GLY A 227 2.03 23.26 13.21
CA GLY A 227 3.43 23.67 13.14
C GLY A 227 3.76 24.85 14.06
N THR A 228 4.95 25.42 13.87
CA THR A 228 5.47 26.53 14.71
C THR A 228 4.74 27.85 14.53
N ASN A 229 4.11 28.06 13.38
CA ASN A 229 3.26 29.23 13.13
C ASN A 229 1.82 28.89 13.51
N GLN A 230 1.14 29.79 14.25
CA GLN A 230 -0.21 29.56 14.81
C GLN A 230 -1.30 29.15 13.79
N ASN A 231 -1.06 29.36 12.49
CA ASN A 231 -1.98 29.00 11.40
C ASN A 231 -1.47 27.88 10.49
N LEU A 232 -0.35 27.22 10.82
CA LEU A 232 0.21 26.15 10.02
C LEU A 232 -0.39 24.81 10.45
N ASP A 233 -1.54 24.46 9.88
CA ASP A 233 -2.20 23.17 10.08
C ASP A 233 -1.79 22.18 8.98
N LEU A 234 -1.29 21.00 9.38
CA LEU A 234 -0.82 19.98 8.45
C LEU A 234 -1.94 19.50 7.51
N ALA A 235 -3.17 19.37 8.04
CA ALA A 235 -4.31 18.90 7.26
C ALA A 235 -4.70 19.92 6.17
N ALA A 236 -4.73 21.21 6.51
CA ALA A 236 -4.96 22.29 5.56
C ALA A 236 -3.87 22.36 4.47
N GLU A 237 -2.60 22.25 4.86
CA GLU A 237 -1.47 22.26 3.92
C GLU A 237 -1.55 21.09 2.92
N TRP A 238 -1.73 19.87 3.44
CA TRP A 238 -1.78 18.66 2.61
C TRP A 238 -3.07 18.50 1.81
N ARG A 239 -4.13 19.26 2.14
CA ARG A 239 -5.33 19.37 1.27
C ARG A 239 -5.01 20.02 -0.07
N VAL A 240 -4.04 20.95 -0.10
CA VAL A 240 -3.62 21.64 -1.34
C VAL A 240 -2.54 20.84 -2.06
N ARG A 241 -1.52 20.39 -1.33
CA ARG A 241 -0.43 19.56 -1.87
C ARG A 241 0.31 18.89 -0.71
N THR A 242 0.49 17.58 -0.80
CA THR A 242 1.32 16.85 0.15
C THR A 242 2.78 17.21 -0.10
N ARG A 243 3.43 17.77 0.92
CA ARG A 243 4.84 18.15 0.88
C ARG A 243 5.59 17.51 2.03
N THR A 244 6.71 16.91 1.70
CA THR A 244 7.65 16.33 2.64
C THR A 244 9.06 16.45 2.07
N HIS A 245 10.04 16.17 2.91
CA HIS A 245 11.38 15.85 2.46
C HIS A 245 11.71 14.40 2.84
N LEU A 246 12.16 13.63 1.84
CA LEU A 246 12.45 12.19 1.93
C LEU A 246 11.27 11.32 2.42
N GLY A 247 10.07 11.91 2.50
CA GLY A 247 8.89 11.29 3.08
C GLY A 247 8.94 11.04 4.59
N MET A 248 9.84 11.75 5.29
CA MET A 248 10.04 11.58 6.75
C MET A 248 9.92 12.87 7.54
N VAL A 249 10.05 14.05 6.93
CA VAL A 249 9.93 15.35 7.63
C VAL A 249 9.18 16.34 6.76
N THR A 250 8.65 17.41 7.34
CA THR A 250 7.95 18.49 6.61
C THR A 250 8.26 19.86 7.22
N ALA A 251 8.33 20.90 6.39
CA ALA A 251 8.84 22.21 6.75
C ALA A 251 7.90 22.94 7.69
N GLY A 252 8.44 23.55 8.75
CA GLY A 252 7.66 24.29 9.75
C GLY A 252 7.08 23.42 10.86
N PHE A 253 7.36 22.12 10.83
CA PHE A 253 6.98 21.13 11.85
C PHE A 253 8.26 20.52 12.48
N PRO A 254 9.00 21.31 13.29
CA PRO A 254 10.28 20.87 13.82
C PRO A 254 10.13 19.65 14.73
N ASN A 255 11.13 18.77 14.70
CA ASN A 255 11.18 17.52 15.47
C ASN A 255 10.02 16.54 15.18
N LEU A 256 9.20 16.78 14.14
CA LEU A 256 8.19 15.84 13.68
C LEU A 256 8.80 14.92 12.62
N PHE A 257 8.77 13.61 12.91
CA PHE A 257 9.21 12.58 12.00
C PHE A 257 8.06 11.65 11.62
N PHE A 258 7.95 11.34 10.33
CA PHE A 258 7.04 10.35 9.80
C PHE A 258 7.80 9.06 9.49
N GLN A 259 7.24 7.94 9.92
CA GLN A 259 7.61 6.62 9.41
C GLN A 259 6.54 6.20 8.40
N TYR A 260 6.95 5.53 7.32
CA TYR A 260 6.04 5.04 6.29
C TYR A 260 5.15 6.16 5.70
N GLY A 261 5.70 7.38 5.69
CA GLY A 261 4.98 8.61 5.36
C GLY A 261 4.77 8.85 3.87
N PRO A 262 4.07 9.93 3.51
CA PRO A 262 3.88 10.33 2.12
C PRO A 262 5.20 10.60 1.42
N GLN A 263 5.23 10.38 0.10
CA GLN A 263 6.42 10.56 -0.74
C GLN A 263 7.64 9.73 -0.34
N SER A 264 7.49 8.76 0.57
CA SER A 264 8.49 7.70 0.81
C SER A 264 8.15 6.46 -0.03
N PRO A 265 9.02 5.43 -0.13
CA PRO A 265 8.70 4.22 -0.89
C PRO A 265 7.42 3.54 -0.42
N THR A 266 7.12 3.58 0.87
CA THR A 266 5.85 3.14 1.49
C THR A 266 5.32 1.84 0.85
N ALA A 267 4.29 1.95 0.00
CA ALA A 267 3.61 0.82 -0.60
C ALA A 267 4.25 0.25 -1.87
N PHE A 268 5.34 0.85 -2.34
CA PHE A 268 6.22 0.37 -3.41
C PHE A 268 7.43 -0.41 -2.88
N ALA A 269 7.53 -0.58 -1.57
CA ALA A 269 8.58 -1.37 -0.92
C ALA A 269 7.96 -2.38 0.06
N ASN A 270 8.79 -3.32 0.51
CA ASN A 270 8.43 -4.15 1.65
C ASN A 270 8.38 -3.28 2.91
N GLY A 271 7.24 -3.30 3.61
CA GLY A 271 6.95 -2.41 4.74
C GLY A 271 8.00 -2.48 5.86
N PRO A 272 8.32 -3.67 6.40
CA PRO A 272 9.35 -3.83 7.42
C PRO A 272 10.73 -3.32 6.98
N LEU A 273 11.15 -3.65 5.75
CA LEU A 273 12.46 -3.25 5.23
C LEU A 273 12.60 -1.72 5.17
N ILE A 274 11.64 -1.02 4.57
CA ILE A 274 11.74 0.44 4.47
C ILE A 274 11.60 1.11 5.85
N SER A 275 10.79 0.51 6.74
CA SER A 275 10.59 1.00 8.10
C SER A 275 11.87 0.94 8.92
N GLU A 276 12.63 -0.17 8.86
CA GLU A 276 13.91 -0.29 9.54
C GLU A 276 14.87 0.82 9.12
N ILE A 277 14.97 1.07 7.82
CA ILE A 277 15.89 2.09 7.26
C ILE A 277 15.48 3.50 7.69
N GLN A 278 14.18 3.80 7.65
CA GLN A 278 13.66 5.10 8.11
C GLN A 278 13.91 5.29 9.61
N VAL A 279 13.68 4.27 10.43
CA VAL A 279 13.93 4.32 11.87
C VAL A 279 15.41 4.50 12.18
N GLU A 280 16.31 3.78 11.48
CA GLU A 280 17.75 3.95 11.62
C GLU A 280 18.19 5.39 11.33
N TRP A 281 17.66 6.00 10.26
CA TRP A 281 17.93 7.39 9.94
C TRP A 281 17.41 8.35 11.01
N ILE A 282 16.16 8.20 11.44
CA ILE A 282 15.55 9.05 12.49
C ILE A 282 16.37 8.97 13.78
N LEU A 283 16.74 7.75 14.21
CA LEU A 283 17.56 7.55 15.40
C LEU A 283 18.95 8.19 15.25
N ALA A 284 19.59 8.06 14.09
CA ALA A 284 20.87 8.69 13.82
C ALA A 284 20.77 10.23 13.90
N THR A 285 19.70 10.82 13.37
CA THR A 285 19.42 12.26 13.49
C THR A 285 19.26 12.68 14.95
N MET A 286 18.46 11.94 15.73
CA MET A 286 18.24 12.25 17.16
C MET A 286 19.54 12.14 17.99
N VAL A 287 20.37 11.13 17.71
CA VAL A 287 21.69 10.98 18.36
C VAL A 287 22.59 12.15 18.00
N TYR A 288 22.68 12.50 16.71
CA TYR A 288 23.48 13.64 16.24
C TYR A 288 23.05 14.97 16.89
N MET A 289 21.74 15.21 16.98
CA MET A 289 21.20 16.39 17.67
C MET A 289 21.61 16.43 19.14
N ARG A 290 21.46 15.30 19.85
CA ARG A 290 21.83 15.19 21.26
C ARG A 290 23.32 15.42 21.49
N GLU A 291 24.18 14.85 20.67
CA GLU A 291 25.65 14.98 20.79
C GLU A 291 26.15 16.39 20.50
N ARG A 292 25.44 17.13 19.63
CA ARG A 292 25.79 18.51 19.25
C ARG A 292 25.05 19.59 20.03
N GLY A 293 24.12 19.20 20.91
CA GLY A 293 23.31 20.14 21.67
C GLY A 293 22.26 20.89 20.82
N TYR A 294 21.80 20.31 19.71
CA TYR A 294 20.71 20.89 18.91
C TYR A 294 19.35 20.54 19.52
N ALA A 295 18.54 21.55 19.82
CA ALA A 295 17.18 21.36 20.37
C ALA A 295 16.11 21.10 19.29
N THR A 296 16.35 21.59 18.07
CA THR A 296 15.37 21.55 16.98
C THR A 296 16.03 21.16 15.66
N VAL A 297 15.36 20.29 14.91
CA VAL A 297 15.62 20.04 13.49
C VAL A 297 14.35 20.32 12.70
N ASP A 298 14.49 21.04 11.60
CA ASP A 298 13.41 21.32 10.66
C ASP A 298 13.99 21.24 9.25
N VAL A 299 13.11 21.16 8.25
CA VAL A 299 13.50 21.14 6.85
C VAL A 299 13.23 22.47 6.19
N LYS A 300 14.16 22.91 5.35
CA LYS A 300 13.97 24.13 4.57
C LYS A 300 12.92 23.90 3.47
N PRO A 301 11.99 24.85 3.23
CA PRO A 301 10.93 24.68 2.22
C PRO A 301 11.43 24.28 0.82
N GLU A 302 12.60 24.78 0.40
CA GLU A 302 13.20 24.44 -0.89
C GLU A 302 13.59 22.96 -1.00
N MET A 303 13.84 22.28 0.12
CA MET A 303 14.16 20.85 0.14
C MET A 303 12.91 19.99 -0.05
N GLU A 304 11.73 20.45 0.40
CA GLU A 304 10.46 19.82 0.07
C GLU A 304 10.12 20.00 -1.40
N GLU A 305 10.33 21.20 -1.95
CA GLU A 305 10.08 21.45 -3.38
C GLU A 305 10.96 20.56 -4.27
N ARG A 306 12.25 20.48 -3.93
CA ARG A 306 13.20 19.60 -4.62
C ARG A 306 12.79 18.13 -4.51
N TRP A 307 12.34 17.69 -3.34
CA TRP A 307 11.86 16.32 -3.14
C TRP A 307 10.58 16.04 -3.94
N GLY A 308 9.63 16.97 -3.91
CA GLY A 308 8.40 16.91 -4.71
C GLY A 308 8.70 16.68 -6.19
N LYS A 309 9.59 17.49 -6.78
CA LYS A 309 10.02 17.32 -8.18
C LYS A 309 10.59 15.93 -8.45
N VAL A 310 11.47 15.44 -7.58
CA VAL A 310 12.06 14.09 -7.69
C VAL A 310 10.99 12.99 -7.67
N THR A 311 9.97 13.12 -6.83
CA THR A 311 8.88 12.13 -6.71
C THR A 311 7.95 12.17 -7.92
N GLU A 312 7.63 13.37 -8.41
CA GLU A 312 6.79 13.61 -9.58
C GLU A 312 7.48 13.10 -10.86
N GLU A 313 8.74 13.43 -11.06
CA GLU A 313 9.54 12.92 -12.18
C GLU A 313 9.65 11.40 -12.16
N ALA A 314 9.80 10.79 -10.97
CA ALA A 314 9.82 9.34 -10.85
C ALA A 314 8.48 8.72 -11.22
N CYS A 315 7.36 9.31 -10.80
CA CYS A 315 6.03 8.87 -11.17
C CYS A 315 5.75 9.06 -12.67
N ALA A 316 6.16 10.19 -13.25
CA ALA A 316 5.91 10.55 -14.65
C ALA A 316 6.61 9.62 -15.65
N ARG A 317 7.70 8.95 -15.25
CA ARG A 317 8.36 7.92 -16.06
C ARG A 317 7.64 6.58 -16.08
N THR A 318 6.53 6.45 -15.37
CA THR A 318 5.77 5.20 -15.26
C THR A 318 4.36 5.34 -15.83
N LEU A 319 3.68 4.21 -16.01
CA LEU A 319 2.27 4.14 -16.38
C LEU A 319 1.33 4.57 -15.24
N MET A 320 1.82 4.97 -14.06
CA MET A 320 0.96 5.31 -12.92
C MET A 320 -0.02 6.45 -13.24
N GLY A 321 0.44 7.44 -14.02
CA GLY A 321 -0.38 8.59 -14.43
C GLY A 321 -1.61 8.21 -15.26
N SER A 322 -1.55 7.11 -16.02
CA SER A 322 -2.65 6.66 -16.90
C SER A 322 -3.81 6.02 -16.15
N ASN A 323 -3.63 5.63 -14.87
CA ASN A 323 -4.70 5.08 -14.05
C ASN A 323 -5.34 6.17 -13.18
N GLU A 324 -6.46 6.72 -13.63
CA GLU A 324 -7.19 7.77 -12.91
C GLU A 324 -7.67 7.35 -11.53
N THR A 325 -7.88 6.04 -11.33
CA THR A 325 -8.47 5.50 -10.10
C THR A 325 -7.43 4.94 -9.13
N THR A 326 -6.13 5.13 -9.39
CA THR A 326 -5.09 4.60 -8.53
C THR A 326 -5.00 5.35 -7.20
N TRP A 327 -5.02 4.60 -6.10
CA TRP A 327 -4.86 5.16 -4.76
C TRP A 327 -3.43 5.65 -4.51
N TYR A 328 -2.44 5.17 -5.29
CA TYR A 328 -1.08 5.70 -5.29
C TYR A 328 -0.98 7.17 -5.69
N MET A 329 -2.03 7.68 -6.33
CA MET A 329 -2.17 9.08 -6.72
C MET A 329 -3.45 9.71 -6.17
N GLY A 330 -4.04 9.16 -5.10
CA GLY A 330 -5.26 9.69 -4.49
C GLY A 330 -6.56 9.54 -5.30
N GLY A 331 -6.54 8.83 -6.43
CA GLY A 331 -7.67 8.73 -7.36
C GLY A 331 -8.88 7.92 -6.85
N ASN A 332 -8.78 7.33 -5.65
CA ASN A 332 -9.89 6.62 -5.00
C ASN A 332 -10.69 7.50 -4.03
N VAL A 333 -10.25 8.72 -3.75
CA VAL A 333 -10.91 9.66 -2.83
C VAL A 333 -11.45 10.85 -3.61
N SER A 334 -12.77 11.05 -3.55
CA SER A 334 -13.42 12.16 -4.25
C SER A 334 -12.89 13.52 -3.76
N GLY A 335 -12.61 14.43 -4.69
CA GLY A 335 -12.12 15.78 -4.39
C GLY A 335 -10.65 15.87 -3.95
N LYS A 336 -9.95 14.74 -3.81
CA LYS A 336 -8.51 14.74 -3.49
C LYS A 336 -7.70 15.08 -4.73
N LYS A 337 -6.68 15.93 -4.54
CA LYS A 337 -5.73 16.25 -5.61
C LYS A 337 -4.98 15.00 -6.04
N ARG A 338 -4.84 14.80 -7.35
CA ARG A 338 -4.04 13.71 -7.91
C ARG A 338 -2.57 14.09 -7.94
N GLU A 339 -1.74 13.38 -7.18
CA GLU A 339 -0.30 13.59 -7.07
C GLU A 339 0.40 12.33 -6.56
N ALA A 340 1.70 12.17 -6.84
CA ALA A 340 2.45 11.00 -6.41
C ALA A 340 2.50 10.89 -4.88
N SER A 341 1.76 9.95 -4.30
CA SER A 341 1.69 9.78 -2.84
C SER A 341 2.91 9.04 -2.26
N GLY A 342 3.78 8.48 -3.11
CA GLY A 342 4.98 7.74 -2.69
C GLY A 342 6.11 7.86 -3.72
N TYR A 343 7.33 7.56 -3.28
CA TYR A 343 8.51 7.60 -4.14
C TYR A 343 8.63 6.33 -5.00
N MET A 344 8.45 6.47 -6.32
CA MET A 344 8.48 5.36 -7.29
C MET A 344 9.85 5.16 -7.95
N GLY A 345 10.90 5.79 -7.42
CA GLY A 345 12.26 5.59 -7.95
C GLY A 345 12.87 4.23 -7.55
N GLY A 346 12.23 3.45 -6.70
CA GLY A 346 12.69 2.14 -6.24
C GLY A 346 13.51 2.20 -4.95
N GLY A 347 13.50 1.08 -4.20
CA GLY A 347 14.06 0.97 -2.85
C GLY A 347 15.52 1.43 -2.75
N CYS A 348 16.45 0.87 -3.55
CA CYS A 348 17.88 1.24 -3.47
C CYS A 348 18.12 2.73 -3.66
N ARG A 349 17.44 3.36 -4.63
CA ARG A 349 17.60 4.80 -4.88
C ARG A 349 17.03 5.64 -3.75
N SER A 350 15.96 5.18 -3.11
CA SER A 350 15.46 5.82 -1.89
C SER A 350 16.47 5.75 -0.77
N ILE A 351 17.08 4.59 -0.55
CA ILE A 351 18.02 4.37 0.55
C ILE A 351 19.30 5.17 0.35
N ARG A 352 19.74 5.38 -0.89
CA ARG A 352 20.88 6.29 -1.19
C ARG A 352 20.58 7.77 -0.98
N ARG A 353 19.30 8.15 -0.94
CA ARG A 353 18.85 9.54 -0.77
C ARG A 353 18.61 9.89 0.70
N ILE A 354 18.20 8.90 1.48
CA ILE A 354 18.17 8.89 2.95
C ILE A 354 19.61 8.88 3.45
#